data_AF-A0A833D6H8-F1
#
_entry.id   AF-A0A833D6H8-F1
#
_cell.length_a   1.000
_cell.length_b   1.000
_cell.length_c   1.000
_cell.angle_alpha   90.00
_cell.angle_beta   90.00
_cell.angle_gamma   90.00
#
_symmetry.space_group_name_H-M   'P 1'
#
loop_
_entity.id
_entity.type
_entity.pdbx_description
1 polymer ?
#
loop_
_entity_poly.entity_id
_entity_poly.type
_entity_poly.pdbx_seq_one_letter_code
_entity_poly.pdbx_strand_id
1 'polypeptide(L)'
;MSETALPVLPRPVAAPSPPQPSPEWLAAARKARILSWISLVWMGLEGSIAIVAGIVAGSVALIGFGLDSAIEGFASVVIVWRFTGSRLHSHKAEERAQKLVAIQFFILAPYVGYEAIAHLAGAEDVE
;
A
#
# COMPACT_ATOMS: atom_id res chain seq x y z
N MET A 1 -50.41 -51.47 -7.29
CA MET A 1 -49.56 -50.60 -6.45
C MET A 1 -48.26 -50.39 -7.22
N SER A 2 -48.15 -49.30 -7.97
CA SER A 2 -46.95 -49.01 -8.76
C SER A 2 -46.03 -48.11 -7.94
N GLU A 3 -44.90 -48.66 -7.49
CA GLU A 3 -43.83 -47.90 -6.84
C GLU A 3 -43.25 -46.91 -7.85
N THR A 4 -43.52 -45.63 -7.62
CA THR A 4 -42.94 -44.52 -8.38
C THR A 4 -41.52 -44.32 -7.86
N ALA A 5 -40.56 -45.02 -8.46
CA ALA A 5 -39.15 -44.80 -8.17
C ALA A 5 -38.78 -43.35 -8.52
N LEU A 6 -38.48 -42.53 -7.51
CA LEU A 6 -38.07 -41.14 -7.71
C LEU A 6 -36.70 -41.10 -8.43
N PRO A 7 -36.53 -40.25 -9.45
CA PRO A 7 -35.25 -40.09 -10.12
C PRO A 7 -34.23 -39.49 -9.15
N VAL A 8 -33.17 -40.25 -8.86
CA VAL A 8 -32.04 -39.77 -8.06
C VAL A 8 -31.30 -38.72 -8.89
N LEU A 9 -31.43 -37.45 -8.52
CA LEU A 9 -30.66 -36.38 -9.16
C LEU A 9 -29.16 -36.59 -8.88
N PRO A 10 -28.28 -36.41 -9.88
CA PRO A 10 -26.85 -36.44 -9.66
C PRO A 10 -26.47 -35.37 -8.63
N ARG A 11 -25.71 -35.77 -7.60
CA ARG A 11 -25.18 -34.82 -6.61
C ARG A 11 -24.32 -33.78 -7.33
N PRO A 12 -24.49 -32.48 -7.06
CA PRO A 12 -23.59 -31.45 -7.56
C PRO A 12 -22.16 -31.84 -7.19
N VAL A 13 -21.30 -32.04 -8.19
CA VAL A 13 -19.87 -32.19 -7.96
C VAL A 13 -19.41 -30.92 -7.29
N ALA A 14 -18.96 -31.02 -6.03
CA ALA A 14 -18.48 -29.87 -5.28
C ALA A 14 -17.40 -29.17 -6.13
N ALA A 15 -17.56 -27.87 -6.35
CA ALA A 15 -16.57 -27.09 -7.08
C ALA A 15 -15.19 -27.27 -6.40
N PRO A 16 -14.10 -27.41 -7.17
CA PRO A 16 -12.77 -27.55 -6.61
C PRO A 16 -12.51 -26.39 -5.63
N SER A 17 -12.09 -26.72 -4.42
CA SER A 17 -11.75 -25.73 -3.41
C SER A 17 -10.60 -24.85 -3.94
N PRO A 18 -10.64 -23.52 -3.73
CA PRO A 18 -9.57 -22.65 -4.19
C PRO A 18 -8.22 -23.12 -3.64
N PRO A 19 -7.13 -23.02 -4.42
CA PRO A 19 -5.82 -23.49 -4.01
C PRO A 19 -5.41 -22.79 -2.71
N GLN A 20 -5.15 -23.60 -1.68
CA GLN A 20 -4.67 -23.10 -0.41
C GLN A 20 -3.20 -22.65 -0.55
N PRO A 21 -2.81 -21.51 0.02
CA PRO A 21 -1.43 -21.00 -0.13
C PRO A 21 -0.42 -21.97 0.45
N SER A 22 0.69 -22.18 -0.27
CA SER A 22 1.77 -23.06 0.17
C SER A 22 2.48 -22.50 1.42
N PRO A 23 3.11 -23.35 2.26
CA PRO A 23 3.91 -22.90 3.40
C PRO A 23 5.02 -21.90 3.01
N GLU A 24 5.61 -22.09 1.83
CA GLU A 24 6.63 -21.19 1.28
C GLU A 24 6.09 -19.79 1.00
N TRP A 25 4.89 -19.71 0.42
CA TRP A 25 4.22 -18.42 0.17
C TRP A 25 3.93 -17.66 1.47
N LEU A 26 3.46 -18.37 2.51
CA LEU A 26 3.21 -17.78 3.82
C LEU A 26 4.49 -17.26 4.49
N ALA A 27 5.62 -17.97 4.33
CA ALA A 27 6.91 -17.54 4.83
C ALA A 27 7.41 -16.27 4.10
N ALA A 28 7.27 -16.21 2.78
CA ALA A 28 7.61 -15.04 1.97
C ALA A 28 6.74 -13.82 2.34
N ALA A 29 5.43 -14.01 2.50
CA ALA A 29 4.50 -12.96 2.93
C ALA A 29 4.87 -12.39 4.31
N ARG A 30 5.29 -13.25 5.25
CA ARG A 30 5.76 -12.80 6.58
C ARG A 30 7.04 -11.98 6.47
N LYS A 31 8.02 -12.42 5.66
CA LYS A 31 9.26 -11.68 5.43
C LYS A 31 8.99 -10.31 4.80
N ALA A 32 8.19 -10.27 3.73
CA ALA A 32 7.80 -9.03 3.08
C ALA A 32 7.17 -8.04 4.07
N ARG A 33 6.24 -8.52 4.92
CA ARG A 33 5.62 -7.69 5.96
C ARG A 33 6.63 -7.13 6.97
N ILE A 34 7.62 -7.92 7.40
CA ILE A 34 8.64 -7.46 8.36
C ILE A 34 9.53 -6.40 7.71
N LEU A 35 10.01 -6.68 6.49
CA LEU A 35 10.83 -5.72 5.75
C LEU A 35 10.08 -4.41 5.54
N SER A 36 8.81 -4.47 5.13
CA SER A 36 8.00 -3.26 4.96
C SER A 36 7.75 -2.51 6.27
N TRP A 37 7.63 -3.18 7.42
CA TRP A 37 7.58 -2.46 8.70
C TRP A 37 8.88 -1.72 8.99
N ILE A 38 10.02 -2.36 8.74
CA ILE A 38 11.34 -1.74 8.93
C ILE A 38 11.49 -0.55 7.99
N SER A 39 11.20 -0.74 6.69
CA SER A 39 11.23 0.32 5.69
C SER A 39 10.30 1.47 6.05
N LEU A 40 9.07 1.19 6.52
CA LEU A 40 8.13 2.24 6.91
C LEU A 40 8.68 3.10 8.05
N VAL A 41 9.25 2.49 9.09
CA VAL A 41 9.84 3.22 10.21
C VAL A 41 11.05 4.03 9.74
N TRP A 42 11.90 3.42 8.90
CA TRP A 42 13.08 4.09 8.36
C TRP A 42 12.72 5.31 7.52
N MET A 43 11.81 5.15 6.54
CA MET A 43 11.34 6.24 5.68
C MET A 43 10.59 7.30 6.47
N GLY A 44 9.80 6.91 7.48
CA GLY A 44 9.16 7.86 8.39
C GLY A 44 10.18 8.72 9.14
N LEU A 45 11.27 8.12 9.61
CA LEU A 45 12.34 8.83 10.32
C LEU A 45 13.13 9.74 9.36
N GLU A 46 13.61 9.18 8.25
CA GLU A 46 14.39 9.89 7.24
C GLU A 46 13.62 11.07 6.64
N GLY A 47 12.37 10.83 6.22
CA GLY A 47 11.50 11.88 5.69
C GLY A 47 11.20 12.98 6.71
N SER A 48 10.91 12.62 7.96
CA SER A 48 10.66 13.62 9.02
C SER A 48 11.89 14.48 9.29
N ILE A 49 13.07 13.85 9.39
CA ILE A 49 14.33 14.58 9.60
C ILE A 49 14.63 15.50 8.41
N ALA A 50 14.45 15.01 7.19
CA ALA A 50 14.69 15.78 5.97
C ALA A 50 13.76 16.98 5.84
N ILE A 51 12.47 16.83 6.13
CA ILE A 51 11.51 17.95 6.11
C ILE A 51 11.88 18.99 7.19
N VAL A 52 12.13 18.56 8.42
CA VAL A 52 12.49 19.50 9.51
C VAL A 52 13.78 20.24 9.18
N ALA A 53 14.82 19.53 8.72
CA ALA A 53 16.08 20.14 8.32
C ALA A 53 15.91 21.05 7.08
N GLY A 54 15.05 20.68 6.14
CA GLY A 54 14.71 21.48 4.97
C GLY A 54 14.04 22.79 5.34
N ILE A 55 13.06 22.77 6.26
CA ILE A 55 12.41 23.98 6.77
C ILE A 55 13.42 24.87 7.52
N VAL A 56 14.21 24.28 8.42
CA VAL A 56 15.21 25.03 9.21
C VAL A 56 16.28 25.68 8.31
N ALA A 57 16.62 25.04 7.19
CA ALA A 57 17.65 25.51 6.27
C ALA A 57 17.12 26.30 5.07
N GLY A 58 15.79 26.49 4.94
CA GLY A 58 15.18 27.05 3.73
C GLY A 58 15.49 26.25 2.45
N SER A 59 15.66 24.93 2.56
CA SER A 59 16.15 24.07 1.49
C SER A 59 15.04 23.23 0.86
N VAL A 60 14.59 23.68 -0.31
CA VAL A 60 13.62 22.97 -1.16
C VAL A 60 14.08 21.54 -1.50
N ALA A 61 15.39 21.35 -1.71
CA ALA A 61 15.94 20.03 -2.01
C ALA A 61 15.77 19.02 -0.86
N LEU A 62 15.96 19.45 0.40
CA LEU A 62 15.76 18.59 1.56
C LEU A 62 14.27 18.30 1.80
N ILE A 63 13.41 19.30 1.59
CA ILE A 63 11.96 19.10 1.67
C ILE A 63 11.52 18.07 0.61
N GLY A 64 11.98 18.23 -0.64
CA GLY A 64 11.72 17.29 -1.73
C GLY A 64 12.23 15.88 -1.45
N PHE A 65 13.44 15.75 -0.88
CA PHE A 65 13.97 14.46 -0.42
C PHE A 65 13.08 13.81 0.65
N GLY A 66 12.57 14.60 1.59
CA GLY A 66 11.66 14.07 2.61
C GLY A 66 10.29 13.65 2.06
N LEU A 67 9.77 14.38 1.07
CA LEU A 67 8.54 14.01 0.37
C LEU A 67 8.69 12.73 -0.47
N ASP A 68 9.84 12.53 -1.11
CA ASP A 68 10.17 11.29 -1.83
C ASP A 68 10.16 10.08 -0.87
N SER A 69 10.77 10.25 0.30
CA SER A 69 10.73 9.24 1.38
C SER A 69 9.29 8.91 1.83
N ALA A 70 8.37 9.89 1.84
CA ALA A 70 6.96 9.63 2.16
C ALA A 70 6.25 8.73 1.11
N ILE A 71 6.60 8.86 -0.17
CA ILE A 71 6.10 8.00 -1.25
C ILE A 71 6.55 6.56 -1.03
N GLU A 72 7.84 6.37 -0.73
CA GLU A 72 8.40 5.04 -0.42
C GLU A 72 7.81 4.44 0.85
N GLY A 73 7.63 5.26 1.90
CA GLY A 73 6.97 4.88 3.14
C GLY A 73 5.56 4.37 2.90
N PHE A 74 4.79 5.03 2.03
CA PHE A 74 3.45 4.56 1.72
C PHE A 74 3.40 3.20 1.00
N ALA A 75 4.33 2.93 0.08
CA ALA A 75 4.44 1.60 -0.52
C ALA A 75 4.60 0.52 0.57
N SER A 76 5.37 0.83 1.61
CA SER A 76 5.54 -0.03 2.79
C SER A 76 4.26 -0.19 3.60
N VAL A 77 3.47 0.88 3.82
CA VAL A 77 2.14 0.82 4.48
C VAL A 77 1.20 -0.14 3.75
N VAL A 78 1.17 -0.08 2.42
CA VAL A 78 0.28 -0.91 1.59
C VAL A 78 0.61 -2.39 1.73
N ILE A 79 1.90 -2.72 1.72
CA ILE A 79 2.36 -4.11 1.92
C ILE A 79 2.02 -4.58 3.33
N VAL A 80 2.31 -3.77 4.36
CA VAL A 80 1.94 -4.08 5.75
C VAL A 80 0.44 -4.33 5.86
N TRP A 81 -0.39 -3.48 5.26
CA TRP A 81 -1.84 -3.60 5.28
C TRP A 81 -2.33 -4.85 4.55
N ARG A 82 -1.75 -5.18 3.39
CA ARG A 82 -2.11 -6.35 2.55
C ARG A 82 -1.83 -7.66 3.26
N PHE A 83 -0.72 -7.74 3.99
CA PHE A 83 -0.26 -8.97 4.65
C PHE A 83 -0.62 -9.04 6.15
N THR A 84 -1.56 -8.21 6.63
CA THR A 84 -2.04 -8.25 8.03
C THR A 84 -3.46 -8.82 8.14
N GLY A 85 -3.64 -9.83 9.00
CA GLY A 85 -4.95 -10.33 9.45
C GLY A 85 -5.74 -11.10 8.39
N SER A 86 -7.08 -11.00 8.45
CA SER A 86 -8.03 -11.69 7.55
C SER A 86 -7.96 -11.21 6.08
N ARG A 87 -7.18 -10.16 5.82
CA ARG A 87 -6.98 -9.56 4.49
C ARG A 87 -6.04 -10.36 3.61
N LEU A 88 -5.30 -11.30 4.19
CA LEU A 88 -4.39 -12.19 3.48
C LEU A 88 -5.11 -12.94 2.34
N HIS A 89 -6.39 -13.29 2.53
CA HIS A 89 -7.18 -14.15 1.64
C HIS A 89 -8.37 -13.46 0.96
N SER A 90 -8.48 -12.13 0.99
CA SER A 90 -9.66 -11.42 0.46
C SER A 90 -9.38 -10.66 -0.85
N HIS A 91 -10.00 -11.08 -1.96
CA HIS A 91 -9.99 -10.34 -3.24
C HIS A 91 -10.48 -8.88 -3.09
N LYS A 92 -11.46 -8.63 -2.21
CA LYS A 92 -11.94 -7.27 -1.92
C LYS A 92 -10.90 -6.42 -1.17
N ALA A 93 -9.99 -7.04 -0.42
CA ALA A 93 -8.90 -6.31 0.21
C ALA A 93 -7.86 -5.90 -0.85
N GLU A 94 -7.58 -6.75 -1.84
CA GLU A 94 -6.64 -6.41 -2.92
C GLU A 94 -7.07 -5.19 -3.73
N GLU A 95 -8.34 -5.14 -4.16
CA GLU A 95 -8.90 -3.99 -4.89
C GLU A 95 -8.91 -2.71 -4.04
N ARG A 96 -9.14 -2.84 -2.73
CA ARG A 96 -9.06 -1.70 -1.79
C ARG A 96 -7.64 -1.20 -1.60
N ALA A 97 -6.65 -2.09 -1.53
CA ALA A 97 -5.24 -1.68 -1.50
C ALA A 97 -4.90 -0.85 -2.73
N GLN A 98 -5.26 -1.33 -3.93
CA GLN A 98 -5.03 -0.60 -5.17
C GLN A 98 -5.72 0.76 -5.20
N LYS A 99 -6.98 0.85 -4.75
CA LYS A 99 -7.70 2.13 -4.67
C LYS A 99 -7.09 3.11 -3.68
N LEU A 100 -6.67 2.64 -2.50
CA LEU A 100 -6.00 3.49 -1.52
C LEU A 100 -4.67 4.02 -2.06
N VAL A 101 -3.91 3.18 -2.78
CA VAL A 101 -2.69 3.60 -3.47
C VAL A 101 -2.97 4.67 -4.51
N ALA A 102 -3.95 4.44 -5.36
CA ALA A 102 -4.33 5.39 -6.40
C ALA A 102 -4.77 6.73 -5.81
N ILE A 103 -5.59 6.72 -4.75
CA ILE A 103 -6.05 7.94 -4.07
C ILE A 103 -4.88 8.71 -3.46
N GLN A 104 -3.92 8.03 -2.83
CA GLN A 104 -2.71 8.68 -2.35
C GLN A 104 -2.05 9.46 -3.49
N PHE A 105 -1.73 8.78 -4.59
CA PHE A 105 -0.98 9.41 -5.68
C PHE A 105 -1.75 10.60 -6.25
N PHE A 106 -3.08 10.49 -6.33
CA PHE A 106 -3.94 11.56 -6.83
C PHE A 106 -3.99 12.79 -5.93
N ILE A 107 -3.76 12.64 -4.62
CA ILE A 107 -3.68 13.77 -3.67
C ILE A 107 -2.26 14.34 -3.63
N LEU A 108 -1.25 13.46 -3.61
CA LEU A 108 0.14 13.87 -3.46
C LEU A 108 0.67 14.59 -4.71
N ALA A 109 0.29 14.13 -5.90
CA ALA A 109 0.75 14.69 -7.16
C ALA A 109 0.42 16.19 -7.34
N PRO A 110 -0.83 16.67 -7.12
CA PRO A 110 -1.14 18.10 -7.25
C PRO A 110 -0.48 18.96 -6.16
N TYR A 111 -0.31 18.42 -4.95
CA TYR A 111 0.40 19.13 -3.87
C TYR A 111 1.87 19.37 -4.24
N VAL A 112 2.59 18.31 -4.63
CA VAL A 112 3.99 18.40 -5.07
C VAL A 112 4.10 19.27 -6.33
N GLY A 113 3.16 19.16 -7.27
CA GLY A 113 3.12 20.00 -8.46
C GLY A 113 2.95 21.48 -8.14
N TYR A 114 2.09 21.83 -7.17
CA TYR A 114 1.91 23.20 -6.71
C TYR A 114 3.19 23.75 -6.05
N GLU A 115 3.78 22.98 -5.14
CA GLU A 115 5.00 23.37 -4.41
C GLU A 115 6.18 23.58 -5.36
N ALA A 116 6.34 22.70 -6.36
CA ALA A 116 7.34 22.85 -7.41
C ALA A 116 7.12 24.12 -8.26
N ILE A 117 5.88 24.44 -8.62
CA ILE A 117 5.54 25.65 -9.37
C ILE A 117 5.77 26.91 -8.52
N ALA A 118 5.39 26.89 -7.24
CA ALA A 118 5.56 28.01 -6.32
C ALA A 118 7.04 28.35 -6.11
N HIS A 119 7.88 27.33 -5.90
CA HIS A 119 9.33 27.52 -5.79
C HIS A 119 9.97 27.96 -7.12
N LEU A 120 9.50 27.44 -8.27
CA LEU A 120 9.99 27.87 -9.58
C LEU A 120 9.58 29.32 -9.91
N ALA A 121 8.39 29.75 -9.47
CA ALA A 121 7.85 31.08 -9.71
C ALA A 121 8.42 32.17 -8.78
N GLY A 122 9.28 31.80 -7.81
CA GLY A 122 10.02 32.75 -6.98
C GLY A 122 9.27 33.27 -5.76
N ALA A 123 8.29 32.54 -5.23
CA ALA A 123 7.72 32.86 -3.92
C ALA A 123 8.53 32.19 -2.81
N GLU A 124 9.70 32.77 -2.51
CA GLU A 124 10.28 32.86 -1.17
C GLU A 124 11.55 33.72 -1.20
N ASP A 125 11.34 35.04 -1.12
CA ASP A 125 12.22 35.89 -0.33
C ASP A 125 12.01 35.48 1.14
N VAL A 126 12.91 34.66 1.68
CA VAL A 126 12.99 34.40 3.11
C VAL A 126 14.23 35.14 3.62
N GLU A 127 13.96 36.15 4.43
CA GLU A 127 14.90 36.98 5.19
C GLU A 127 15.84 36.15 6.08
#